data_AF-A0A743Y0G4-F1
#
_entry.id   AF-A0A743Y0G4-F1
#
_cell.length_a   1.000
_cell.length_b   1.000
_cell.length_c   1.000
_cell.angle_alpha   90.00
_cell.angle_beta   90.00
_cell.angle_gamma   90.00
#
_symmetry.space_group_name_H-M   'P 1'
#
loop_
_entity.id
_entity.type
_entity.pdbx_description
1 polymer ?
#
loop_
_entity_poly.entity_id
_entity_poly.type
_entity_poly.pdbx_seq_one_letter_code
_entity_poly.pdbx_strand_id
1 'polypeptide(L)'
;MLTNANKINAVDVFTTGISMVNDKDTAILISDLMLRFGKELDESVAVVQSRCDENEFKVYREAVGLIMGEMRIKIMNPLYEKHPEIKPKGLK
;
A
#
# COMPACT_ATOMS: atom_id res chain seq x y z
N MET A 1 36.34 -7.49 -26.27
CA MET A 1 35.07 -8.23 -26.43
C MET A 1 34.04 -7.54 -25.54
N LEU A 2 33.18 -6.71 -26.13
CA LEU A 2 32.21 -5.88 -25.41
C LEU A 2 30.99 -6.72 -25.00
N THR A 3 30.73 -6.72 -23.69
CA THR A 3 29.44 -6.80 -22.98
C THR A 3 28.24 -7.42 -23.71
N ASN A 4 27.82 -8.61 -23.26
CA ASN A 4 26.45 -9.09 -23.43
C ASN A 4 25.52 -8.25 -22.53
N ALA A 5 24.97 -7.18 -23.10
CA ALA A 5 23.83 -6.49 -22.53
C ALA A 5 22.61 -7.41 -22.63
N ASN A 6 22.16 -7.94 -21.48
CA ASN A 6 20.87 -8.61 -21.40
C ASN A 6 19.79 -7.62 -21.86
N LYS A 7 19.00 -8.02 -22.86
CA LYS A 7 17.84 -7.27 -23.34
C LYS A 7 16.82 -7.16 -22.21
N ILE A 8 16.79 -6.00 -21.56
CA ILE A 8 15.74 -5.62 -20.61
C ILE A 8 14.49 -5.34 -21.43
N ASN A 9 13.43 -6.13 -21.24
CA ASN A 9 12.16 -5.87 -21.89
C ASN A 9 11.56 -4.59 -21.30
N ALA A 10 11.00 -3.71 -22.12
CA ALA A 10 10.49 -2.41 -21.66
C ALA A 10 9.42 -2.49 -20.56
N VAL A 11 8.82 -3.67 -20.36
CA VAL A 11 7.86 -3.94 -19.27
C VAL A 11 8.56 -4.00 -17.90
N ASP A 12 9.78 -4.52 -17.87
CA ASP A 12 10.59 -4.68 -16.65
C ASP A 12 11.11 -3.33 -16.12
N VAL A 13 11.24 -2.31 -16.98
CA VAL A 13 11.70 -0.97 -16.60
C VAL A 13 10.69 -0.22 -15.73
N PHE A 14 9.40 -0.60 -15.78
CA PHE A 14 8.35 0.01 -14.96
C PHE A 14 7.94 -0.82 -13.73
N THR A 15 8.45 -2.05 -13.57
CA THR A 15 8.07 -2.94 -12.46
C THR A 15 9.21 -3.72 -11.81
N THR A 16 10.45 -3.63 -12.27
CA THR A 16 11.56 -4.41 -11.68
C THR A 16 12.81 -3.56 -11.49
N GLY A 17 13.17 -3.35 -10.23
CA GLY A 17 14.36 -2.58 -9.85
C GLY A 17 14.47 -2.33 -8.35
N ILE A 18 13.35 -2.44 -7.62
CA ILE A 18 13.33 -2.66 -6.18
C ILE A 18 12.28 -3.74 -5.95
N SER A 19 12.72 -4.99 -5.76
CA SER A 19 11.81 -6.01 -5.23
C SER A 19 11.22 -5.47 -3.93
N MET A 20 9.92 -5.64 -3.70
CA MET A 20 9.29 -5.36 -2.41
C MET A 20 10.10 -6.00 -1.26
N VAL A 21 9.96 -5.46 -0.05
CA VAL A 21 10.73 -5.83 1.17
C VAL A 21 11.00 -7.34 1.23
N ASN A 22 12.26 -7.76 1.10
CA ASN A 22 12.62 -9.20 1.08
C ASN A 22 12.74 -9.79 2.49
N ASP A 23 13.18 -9.00 3.47
CA ASP A 23 13.32 -9.45 4.84
C ASP A 23 11.94 -9.68 5.47
N LYS A 24 11.71 -10.88 6.01
CA LYS A 24 10.38 -11.29 6.48
C LYS A 24 9.95 -10.52 7.73
N ASP A 25 10.84 -10.33 8.69
CA ASP A 25 10.52 -9.61 9.92
C ASP A 25 10.22 -8.14 9.62
N THR A 26 10.98 -7.53 8.71
CA THR A 26 10.68 -6.19 8.17
C THR A 26 9.34 -6.18 7.45
N ALA A 27 9.01 -7.20 6.64
CA ALA A 27 7.72 -7.26 5.95
C ALA A 27 6.54 -7.35 6.92
N ILE A 28 6.66 -8.12 8.00
CA ILE A 28 5.66 -8.18 9.08
C ILE A 28 5.49 -6.79 9.71
N LEU A 29 6.58 -6.14 10.08
CA LEU A 29 6.54 -4.80 10.68
C LEU A 29 5.87 -3.77 9.75
N ILE A 30 6.19 -3.78 8.46
CA ILE A 30 5.58 -2.88 7.47
C ILE A 30 4.09 -3.20 7.29
N SER A 31 3.70 -4.47 7.25
CA SER A 31 2.28 -4.85 7.21
C SER A 31 1.52 -4.29 8.40
N ASP A 32 2.06 -4.44 9.61
CA ASP A 32 1.44 -3.94 10.84
C ASP A 32 1.35 -2.41 10.87
N LEU A 33 2.38 -1.71 10.37
CA LEU A 33 2.35 -0.25 10.21
C LEU A 33 1.26 0.19 9.24
N MET A 34 1.16 -0.42 8.06
CA MET A 34 0.14 -0.06 7.06
C MET A 34 -1.27 -0.30 7.59
N LEU A 35 -1.49 -1.39 8.33
CA LEU A 35 -2.77 -1.67 8.98
C LEU A 35 -3.13 -0.61 10.04
N ARG A 36 -2.16 -0.20 10.87
CA ARG A 36 -2.36 0.87 11.86
C ARG A 36 -2.67 2.20 11.21
N PHE A 37 -1.93 2.57 10.16
CA PHE A 37 -2.21 3.79 9.40
C PHE A 37 -3.60 3.76 8.76
N GLY A 38 -4.03 2.62 8.22
CA GLY A 38 -5.40 2.45 7.73
C GLY A 38 -6.45 2.71 8.82
N LYS A 39 -6.22 2.21 10.03
CA LYS A 39 -7.11 2.46 11.18
C LYS A 39 -7.14 3.94 11.59
N GLU A 40 -5.98 4.59 11.66
CA GLU A 40 -5.88 6.01 12.01
C GLU A 40 -6.55 6.91 10.95
N LEU A 41 -6.45 6.54 9.67
CA LEU A 41 -7.15 7.22 8.58
C LEU A 41 -8.68 7.02 8.64
N ASP A 42 -9.15 5.81 8.96
CA ASP A 42 -10.59 5.58 9.19
C ASP A 42 -11.11 6.41 10.38
N GLU A 43 -10.33 6.48 11.46
CA GLU A 43 -10.66 7.32 12.63
C GLU A 43 -10.69 8.81 12.26
N SER A 44 -9.78 9.29 11.42
CA SER A 44 -9.76 10.69 10.98
C SER A 44 -11.00 11.04 10.13
N VAL A 45 -11.47 10.11 9.30
CA VAL A 45 -12.73 10.24 8.55
C VAL A 45 -13.92 10.34 9.49
N ALA A 46 -13.98 9.51 10.54
CA ALA A 46 -15.05 9.57 11.54
C ALA A 46 -15.06 10.89 12.31
N VAL A 47 -13.89 11.48 12.61
CA VAL A 47 -13.79 12.80 13.25
C VAL A 47 -14.45 13.87 12.37
N VAL A 48 -14.11 13.94 11.09
CA VAL A 48 -14.69 14.92 10.15
C VAL A 48 -16.19 14.69 10.02
N GLN A 49 -16.62 13.43 9.87
CA GLN A 49 -18.05 13.08 9.79
C GLN A 49 -18.86 13.60 11.00
N SER A 50 -18.27 13.58 12.19
CA SER A 50 -18.96 13.98 13.43
C SER A 50 -19.00 15.49 13.69
N ARG A 51 -18.19 16.28 12.98
CA ARG A 51 -17.95 17.71 13.32
C ARG A 51 -18.21 18.68 12.18
N CYS A 52 -18.17 18.20 10.95
CA CYS A 52 -18.23 19.01 9.74
C CYS A 52 -19.54 18.76 8.99
N ASP A 53 -19.83 19.61 8.01
CA ASP A 53 -20.99 19.39 7.15
C ASP A 53 -20.77 18.26 6.12
N GLU A 54 -21.84 17.88 5.42
CA GLU A 54 -21.82 16.77 4.47
C GLU A 54 -20.88 17.02 3.28
N ASN A 55 -20.71 18.28 2.84
CA ASN A 55 -19.82 18.61 1.72
C ASN A 55 -18.36 18.46 2.14
N GLU A 56 -17.99 19.00 3.30
CA GLU A 56 -16.66 18.84 3.89
C GLU A 56 -16.33 17.36 4.11
N PHE A 57 -17.26 16.61 4.73
CA PHE A 57 -17.10 15.17 4.96
C PHE A 57 -16.87 14.41 3.66
N LYS A 58 -17.66 14.68 2.62
CA LYS A 58 -17.56 13.98 1.34
C LYS A 58 -16.17 14.20 0.71
N VAL A 59 -15.71 15.45 0.64
CA VAL A 59 -14.40 15.79 0.07
C VAL A 59 -13.26 15.13 0.86
N TYR A 60 -13.31 15.19 2.20
CA TYR A 60 -12.28 14.59 3.04
C TYR A 60 -12.24 13.07 2.92
N ARG A 61 -13.40 12.41 2.97
CA ARG A 61 -13.51 10.95 2.83
C ARG A 61 -12.99 10.46 1.48
N GLU A 62 -13.26 11.19 0.40
CA GLU A 62 -12.73 10.87 -0.93
C GLU A 62 -11.20 10.95 -0.96
N ALA A 63 -10.60 12.01 -0.38
CA ALA A 63 -9.16 12.16 -0.30
C ALA A 63 -8.49 11.04 0.53
N VAL A 64 -9.04 10.71 1.70
CA VAL A 64 -8.52 9.61 2.54
C VAL A 64 -8.69 8.26 1.85
N GLY A 65 -9.81 8.03 1.17
CA GLY A 65 -10.04 6.81 0.41
C GLY A 65 -8.99 6.58 -0.68
N LEU A 66 -8.54 7.65 -1.35
CA LEU A 66 -7.44 7.56 -2.32
C LEU A 66 -6.12 7.16 -1.67
N ILE A 67 -5.78 7.74 -0.51
CA ILE A 67 -4.55 7.41 0.24
C ILE A 67 -4.56 5.93 0.64
N MET A 68 -5.67 5.45 1.21
CA MET A 68 -5.82 4.05 1.62
C MET A 68 -5.75 3.10 0.41
N GLY A 69 -6.34 3.50 -0.72
CA GLY A 69 -6.25 2.78 -1.99
C GLY A 69 -4.81 2.63 -2.49
N GLU A 70 -4.04 3.73 -2.50
CA GLU A 70 -2.63 3.71 -2.91
C GLU A 70 -1.76 2.89 -1.95
N MET A 71 -1.96 3.01 -0.63
CA MET A 71 -1.27 2.15 0.34
C MET A 71 -1.51 0.67 0.05
N ARG A 72 -2.75 0.30 -0.26
CA ARG A 72 -3.09 -1.09 -0.59
C ARG A 72 -2.42 -1.54 -1.88
N ILE A 73 -2.56 -0.79 -2.96
CA ILE A 73 -2.10 -1.18 -4.29
C ILE A 73 -0.58 -1.16 -4.40
N LYS A 74 0.09 -0.15 -3.81
CA LYS A 74 1.52 0.08 -3.98
C LYS A 74 2.39 -0.59 -2.93
N ILE A 75 1.85 -0.84 -1.73
CA ILE A 75 2.61 -1.38 -0.61
C ILE A 75 2.07 -2.76 -0.23
N MET A 76 0.82 -2.83 0.24
CA MET A 76 0.32 -4.06 0.88
C MET A 76 0.18 -5.22 -0.10
N ASN A 77 -0.36 -5.00 -1.30
CA ASN A 77 -0.53 -6.06 -2.30
C ASN A 77 0.83 -6.64 -2.73
N PRO A 78 1.83 -5.85 -3.17
CA PRO A 78 3.15 -6.41 -3.48
C PRO A 78 3.83 -7.07 -2.27
N LEU A 79 3.60 -6.57 -1.06
CA LEU A 79 4.16 -7.14 0.17
C LEU A 79 3.58 -8.52 0.44
N TYR A 80 2.28 -8.71 0.26
CA TYR A 80 1.59 -10.00 0.42
C TYR A 80 1.81 -10.95 -0.76
N GLU A 81 2.01 -10.44 -1.98
CA GLU A 81 2.47 -11.27 -3.10
C GLU A 81 3.86 -11.85 -2.83
N LYS A 82 4.73 -11.06 -2.21
CA LYS A 82 6.09 -11.49 -1.83
C LYS A 82 6.11 -12.41 -0.60
N HIS A 83 5.28 -12.14 0.39
CA HIS A 83 5.16 -12.88 1.66
C HIS A 83 3.70 -13.31 1.89
N PRO A 84 3.18 -14.30 1.15
CA PRO A 84 1.77 -14.68 1.23
C PRO A 84 1.33 -15.15 2.62
N GLU A 85 2.26 -15.66 3.42
CA GLU A 85 1.98 -16.15 4.77
C GLU A 85 1.65 -15.05 5.79
N ILE A 86 2.00 -13.79 5.51
CA ILE A 86 1.73 -12.66 6.42
C ILE A 86 0.39 -11.97 6.13
N LYS A 87 -0.30 -12.34 5.04
CA LYS A 87 -1.60 -11.76 4.68
C LYS A 87 -2.65 -12.08 5.76
N PRO A 88 -3.29 -11.09 6.39
CA PRO A 88 -4.32 -11.34 7.39
C PRO A 88 -5.53 -12.11 6.83
N LYS A 89 -6.05 -13.08 7.60
CA LYS A 89 -7.12 -14.01 7.17
C LYS A 89 -8.49 -13.37 6.91
N GLY A 90 -8.65 -12.06 7.11
CA GLY A 90 -9.88 -11.30 6.87
C GLY A 90 -9.82 -10.28 5.73
N LEU A 91 -8.63 -10.07 5.13
CA LEU A 91 -8.46 -9.13 4.02
C LEU A 91 -8.88 -9.78 2.70
N LYS A 92 -10.03 -9.35 2.17
CA LYS A 92 -10.54 -9.74 0.85
C LYS A 92 -9.80 -8.99 -0.26
#